data_AF-A0A7L5Z4H6-F1
#
_entry.id   AF-A0A7L5Z4H6-F1
#
_cell.length_a   1.000
_cell.length_b   1.000
_cell.length_c   1.000
_cell.angle_alpha   90.00
_cell.angle_beta   90.00
_cell.angle_gamma   90.00
#
_symmetry.space_group_name_H-M   'P 1'
#
loop_
_entity.id
_entity.type
_entity.pdbx_description
1 polymer ?
#
loop_
_entity_poly.entity_id
_entity_poly.type
_entity_poly.pdbx_seq_one_letter_code
_entity_poly.pdbx_strand_id
1 'polypeptide(L)'
;MGKSSKDRDRRAIAEQIRREQQSKERRRTIVVMLACLAVGAIIIGFAAVQYLDNRRKENRPVSDIGAAASAADCQPVKRRNAEGSGQHAATGTPIDYPDTPPAYGEHWGNYLMGAEIKNFYSDDRPEVERLVHSLEHGYTILWYDETAAADSATMSDLEALADRFPVGDRLIIAPWTAEDGDAFPDGTPLALTHWTGPSNQQGIWQFCGKVSGDVVSDFMKEFPAGNAPEPGAA
;
A
#
# COMPACT_ATOMS: atom_id res chain seq x y z
N MET A 1 68.14 -56.40 11.99
CA MET A 1 66.99 -55.87 12.76
C MET A 1 65.71 -55.98 11.93
N GLY A 2 64.85 -56.96 12.22
CA GLY A 2 63.56 -57.13 11.55
C GLY A 2 62.42 -56.57 12.40
N LYS A 3 61.62 -55.64 11.87
CA LYS A 3 60.41 -55.15 12.56
C LYS A 3 59.37 -56.28 12.68
N SER A 4 59.00 -56.61 13.92
CA SER A 4 57.96 -57.59 14.30
C SER A 4 56.63 -57.30 13.58
N SER A 5 55.89 -58.35 13.17
CA SER A 5 54.61 -58.18 12.44
C SER A 5 53.56 -57.39 13.22
N LYS A 6 53.58 -57.46 14.56
CA LYS A 6 52.72 -56.65 15.45
C LYS A 6 52.85 -55.15 15.23
N ASP A 7 54.05 -54.67 14.87
CA ASP A 7 54.32 -53.24 14.66
C ASP A 7 53.83 -52.76 13.28
N ARG A 8 53.73 -53.68 12.32
CA ARG A 8 53.09 -53.43 11.02
C ARG A 8 51.56 -53.40 11.13
N ASP A 9 50.96 -54.31 11.92
CA ASP A 9 49.52 -54.33 12.16
C ASP A 9 49.03 -53.07 12.91
N ARG A 10 49.76 -52.62 13.93
CA ARG A 10 49.43 -51.38 14.66
C ARG A 10 49.47 -50.14 13.76
N ARG A 11 50.43 -50.08 12.82
CA ARG A 11 50.51 -49.00 11.84
C ARG A 11 49.36 -49.07 10.84
N ALA A 12 49.02 -50.26 10.34
CA ALA A 12 47.90 -50.45 9.43
C ALA A 12 46.56 -50.04 10.05
N ILE A 13 46.31 -50.40 11.32
CA ILE A 13 45.09 -50.00 12.05
C ILE A 13 45.04 -48.48 12.25
N ALA A 14 46.15 -47.85 12.66
CA ALA A 14 46.20 -46.40 12.83
C ALA A 14 45.98 -45.63 11.51
N GLU A 15 46.48 -46.17 10.41
CA GLU A 15 46.31 -45.59 9.07
C GLU A 15 44.87 -45.77 8.55
N GLN A 16 44.24 -46.91 8.85
CA GLN A 16 42.82 -47.14 8.57
C GLN A 16 41.92 -46.18 9.36
N ILE A 17 42.16 -46.00 10.66
CA ILE A 17 41.42 -45.04 11.51
C ILE A 17 41.61 -43.61 11.00
N ARG A 18 42.84 -43.22 10.60
CA ARG A 18 43.10 -41.91 9.99
C ARG A 18 42.34 -41.71 8.69
N ARG A 19 42.31 -42.71 7.79
CA ARG A 19 41.55 -42.62 6.54
C ARG A 19 40.05 -42.52 6.78
N GLU A 20 39.52 -43.27 7.75
CA GLU A 20 38.11 -43.18 8.14
C GLU A 20 37.77 -41.80 8.71
N GLN A 21 38.60 -41.25 9.60
CA GLN A 21 38.43 -39.89 10.13
C GLN A 21 38.51 -38.83 9.03
N GLN A 22 39.51 -38.90 8.15
CA GLN A 22 39.63 -37.98 7.01
C GLN A 22 38.43 -38.06 6.06
N SER A 23 37.88 -39.26 5.83
CA SER A 23 36.69 -39.42 4.99
C SER A 23 35.43 -38.82 5.62
N LYS A 24 35.28 -38.97 6.96
CA LYS A 24 34.18 -38.38 7.73
C LYS A 24 34.28 -36.85 7.77
N GLU A 25 35.48 -36.31 7.99
CA GLU A 25 35.72 -34.87 7.96
C GLU A 25 35.47 -34.30 6.56
N ARG A 26 36.01 -34.93 5.51
CA ARG A 26 35.77 -34.51 4.13
C ARG A 26 34.28 -34.53 3.77
N ARG A 27 33.57 -35.59 4.17
CA ARG A 27 32.12 -35.69 3.97
C ARG A 27 31.37 -34.60 4.75
N ARG A 28 31.75 -34.33 6.00
CA ARG A 28 31.18 -33.26 6.81
C ARG A 28 31.42 -31.89 6.19
N THR A 29 32.63 -31.59 5.73
CA THR A 29 32.99 -30.35 5.04
C THR A 29 32.19 -30.17 3.76
N ILE A 30 32.05 -31.22 2.95
CA ILE A 30 31.23 -31.18 1.72
C ILE A 30 29.76 -30.91 2.07
N VAL A 31 29.20 -31.60 3.06
CA VAL A 31 27.80 -31.39 3.50
C VAL A 31 27.59 -29.96 3.98
N VAL A 32 28.50 -29.42 4.79
CA VAL A 32 28.42 -28.02 5.27
C VAL A 32 28.54 -27.03 4.11
N MET A 33 29.49 -27.23 3.20
CA MET A 33 29.65 -26.36 2.03
C MET A 33 28.39 -26.37 1.15
N LEU A 34 27.83 -27.54 0.87
CA LEU A 34 26.59 -27.67 0.09
C LEU A 34 25.40 -27.00 0.81
N ALA A 35 25.31 -27.15 2.13
CA ALA A 35 24.29 -26.47 2.92
C ALA A 35 24.44 -24.94 2.86
N CYS A 36 25.66 -24.40 2.99
CA CYS A 36 25.93 -22.98 2.85
C CYS A 36 25.59 -22.46 1.44
N LEU A 37 25.93 -23.21 0.39
CA LEU A 37 25.58 -22.87 -0.99
C LEU A 37 24.07 -22.86 -1.21
N ALA A 38 23.35 -23.84 -0.66
CA ALA A 38 21.91 -23.91 -0.75
C ALA A 38 21.24 -22.71 -0.06
N VAL A 39 21.69 -22.36 1.16
CA VAL A 39 21.19 -21.17 1.88
C VAL A 39 21.50 -19.90 1.10
N GLY A 40 22.72 -19.75 0.57
CA GLY A 40 23.11 -18.61 -0.26
C GLY A 40 22.22 -18.48 -1.51
N ALA A 41 21.95 -19.59 -2.19
CA ALA A 41 21.08 -19.62 -3.36
C ALA A 41 19.62 -19.24 -3.02
N ILE A 42 19.10 -19.67 -1.86
CA ILE A 42 17.76 -19.29 -1.40
C ILE A 42 17.67 -17.78 -1.14
N ILE A 43 18.66 -17.20 -0.44
CA ILE A 43 18.68 -15.76 -0.15
C ILE A 43 18.76 -14.94 -1.44
N ILE A 44 19.67 -15.30 -2.35
CA ILE A 44 19.83 -14.61 -3.63
C ILE A 44 18.57 -14.79 -4.49
N GLY A 45 18.00 -16.00 -4.53
CA GLY A 45 16.76 -16.27 -5.25
C GLY A 45 15.60 -15.44 -4.75
N PHE A 46 15.41 -15.34 -3.44
CA PHE A 46 14.37 -14.50 -2.82
C PHE A 46 14.59 -13.02 -3.15
N ALA A 47 15.82 -12.50 -3.01
CA ALA A 47 16.13 -11.12 -3.35
C ALA A 47 15.92 -10.83 -4.84
N ALA A 48 16.25 -11.77 -5.74
CA ALA A 48 16.05 -11.63 -7.17
C ALA A 48 14.55 -11.61 -7.55
N VAL A 49 13.72 -12.45 -6.92
CA VAL A 49 12.26 -12.41 -7.11
C VAL A 49 11.70 -11.06 -6.68
N GLN A 50 12.05 -10.60 -5.48
CA GLN A 50 11.60 -9.29 -4.99
C GLN A 50 12.06 -8.14 -5.91
N TYR A 51 13.30 -8.18 -6.42
CA TYR A 51 13.81 -7.19 -7.36
C TYR A 51 13.04 -7.17 -8.69
N LEU A 52 12.74 -8.36 -9.24
CA LEU A 52 12.01 -8.47 -10.50
C LEU A 52 10.54 -8.05 -10.35
N ASP A 53 9.89 -8.39 -9.23
CA ASP A 53 8.53 -7.95 -8.94
C ASP A 53 8.46 -6.45 -8.70
N ASN A 54 9.40 -5.86 -7.96
CA ASN A 54 9.49 -4.40 -7.83
C ASN A 54 9.66 -3.73 -9.20
N ARG A 55 10.54 -4.24 -10.07
CA ARG A 55 10.72 -3.67 -11.41
C ARG A 55 9.49 -3.80 -12.31
N ARG A 56 8.72 -4.87 -12.16
CA ARG A 56 7.45 -5.04 -12.89
C ARG A 56 6.41 -4.05 -12.40
N LYS A 57 6.32 -3.84 -11.08
CA LYS A 57 5.44 -2.84 -10.47
C LYS A 57 5.83 -1.41 -10.87
N GLU A 58 7.12 -1.06 -10.82
CA GLU A 58 7.65 0.26 -11.21
C GLU A 58 7.33 0.64 -12.66
N ASN A 59 7.27 -0.33 -13.58
CA ASN A 59 7.02 -0.08 -15.00
C ASN A 59 5.56 -0.28 -15.42
N ARG A 60 4.64 -0.63 -14.50
CA ARG A 60 3.21 -0.75 -14.81
C ARG A 60 2.62 0.66 -14.96
N PRO A 61 2.04 1.00 -16.13
CA PRO A 61 1.26 2.23 -16.29
C PRO A 61 0.09 2.28 -15.29
N VAL A 62 -0.28 3.48 -14.83
CA VAL A 62 -1.47 3.66 -13.98
C VAL A 62 -2.72 3.07 -14.67
N SER A 63 -2.84 3.25 -15.99
CA SER A 63 -3.93 2.72 -16.82
C SER A 63 -4.09 1.21 -16.77
N ASP A 64 -3.01 0.49 -16.43
CA ASP A 64 -3.01 -0.96 -16.39
C ASP A 64 -3.41 -1.50 -15.02
N ILE A 65 -3.67 -0.64 -14.02
CA ILE A 65 -4.04 -1.03 -12.65
C ILE A 65 -5.56 -1.12 -12.53
N GLY A 66 -6.05 -2.27 -12.06
CA GLY A 66 -7.48 -2.56 -11.99
C GLY A 66 -8.16 -2.73 -13.35
N ALA A 67 -9.45 -2.44 -13.40
CA ALA A 67 -10.27 -2.49 -14.60
C ALA A 67 -10.01 -1.27 -15.50
N ALA A 68 -10.27 -1.42 -16.81
CA ALA A 68 -10.39 -0.28 -17.71
C ALA A 68 -11.53 0.64 -17.24
N ALA A 69 -11.43 1.95 -17.49
CA ALA A 69 -12.42 2.93 -17.03
C ALA A 69 -13.87 2.58 -17.43
N SER A 70 -14.08 2.06 -18.64
CA SER A 70 -15.40 1.64 -19.13
C SER A 70 -15.99 0.40 -18.43
N ALA A 71 -15.17 -0.33 -17.66
CA ALA A 71 -15.54 -1.56 -16.94
C ALA A 71 -15.39 -1.40 -15.41
N ALA A 72 -15.08 -0.20 -14.94
CA ALA A 72 -14.99 0.16 -13.53
C ALA A 72 -16.36 0.35 -12.87
N ASP A 73 -17.43 0.35 -13.67
CA ASP A 73 -18.82 0.50 -13.24
C ASP A 73 -19.02 1.76 -12.39
N CYS A 74 -18.37 2.86 -12.78
CA CYS A 74 -18.47 4.13 -12.06
C CYS A 74 -19.78 4.86 -12.34
N GLN A 75 -20.36 5.39 -11.28
CA GLN A 75 -21.47 6.32 -11.34
C GLN A 75 -21.01 7.69 -11.88
N PRO A 76 -21.94 8.51 -12.40
CA PRO A 76 -21.63 9.88 -12.79
C PRO A 76 -21.07 10.69 -11.61
N VAL A 77 -20.14 11.60 -11.91
CA VAL A 77 -19.58 12.50 -10.89
C VAL A 77 -20.69 13.36 -10.27
N LYS A 78 -20.81 13.29 -8.95
CA LYS A 78 -21.75 14.08 -8.16
C LYS A 78 -21.06 15.33 -7.62
N ARG A 79 -21.78 16.46 -7.63
CA ARG A 79 -21.30 17.74 -7.11
C ARG A 79 -22.31 18.33 -6.14
N ARG A 80 -21.82 18.95 -5.08
CA ARG A 80 -22.62 19.79 -4.18
C ARG A 80 -21.84 21.03 -3.80
N ASN A 81 -22.53 22.13 -3.51
CA ASN A 81 -21.87 23.31 -2.95
C ASN A 81 -21.26 22.92 -1.61
N ALA A 82 -19.99 23.27 -1.42
CA ALA A 82 -19.27 22.99 -0.18
C ALA A 82 -19.32 24.19 0.76
N GLU A 83 -19.27 23.87 2.04
CA GLU A 83 -19.16 24.78 3.17
C GLU A 83 -18.15 24.22 4.16
N GLY A 84 -17.82 24.96 5.22
CA GLY A 84 -16.93 24.46 6.28
C GLY A 84 -15.44 24.78 6.10
N SER A 85 -15.04 25.43 5.01
CA SER A 85 -13.63 25.81 4.83
C SER A 85 -13.19 26.80 5.91
N GLY A 86 -12.02 26.54 6.50
CA GLY A 86 -11.46 27.25 7.65
C GLY A 86 -12.22 27.02 8.97
N GLN A 87 -13.26 26.18 8.99
CA GLN A 87 -13.99 25.83 10.20
C GLN A 87 -13.28 24.68 10.90
N HIS A 88 -12.35 25.05 11.78
CA HIS A 88 -11.57 24.11 12.56
C HIS A 88 -12.23 23.83 13.92
N ALA A 89 -12.68 22.60 14.12
CA ALA A 89 -13.04 22.07 15.43
C ALA A 89 -11.78 21.71 16.24
N ALA A 90 -11.93 21.63 17.56
CA ALA A 90 -10.88 21.13 18.44
C ALA A 90 -10.63 19.63 18.19
N THR A 91 -9.37 19.21 18.16
CA THR A 91 -8.99 17.79 18.03
C THR A 91 -9.70 16.93 19.06
N GLY A 92 -10.27 15.80 18.62
CA GLY A 92 -11.07 14.90 19.45
C GLY A 92 -12.55 15.28 19.56
N THR A 93 -13.01 16.37 18.93
CA THR A 93 -14.43 16.72 18.86
C THR A 93 -15.11 15.87 17.79
N PRO A 94 -16.10 15.03 18.10
CA PRO A 94 -16.83 14.28 17.08
C PRO A 94 -17.56 15.23 16.13
N ILE A 95 -17.44 14.99 14.82
CA ILE A 95 -18.16 15.74 13.78
C ILE A 95 -19.12 14.80 13.06
N ASP A 96 -20.38 15.18 12.98
CA ASP A 96 -21.40 14.46 12.22
C ASP A 96 -21.44 14.99 10.78
N TYR A 97 -21.08 14.15 9.82
CA TYR A 97 -21.04 14.52 8.41
C TYR A 97 -22.33 14.09 7.70
N PRO A 98 -23.03 14.99 6.98
CA PRO A 98 -24.30 14.66 6.33
C PRO A 98 -24.13 13.88 5.02
N ASP A 99 -22.90 13.73 4.53
CA ASP A 99 -22.58 13.07 3.27
C ASP A 99 -21.57 11.93 3.50
N THR A 100 -21.75 10.85 2.73
CA THR A 100 -20.98 9.62 2.85
C THR A 100 -20.20 9.37 1.55
N PRO A 101 -18.86 9.21 1.61
CA PRO A 101 -17.99 9.77 2.66
C PRO A 101 -18.00 11.32 2.58
N PRO A 102 -17.53 12.06 3.60
CA PRO A 102 -17.48 13.51 3.52
C PRO A 102 -16.49 13.98 2.45
N ALA A 103 -16.93 14.90 1.59
CA ALA A 103 -16.05 15.56 0.62
C ALA A 103 -15.67 17.00 1.03
N TYR A 104 -16.27 17.51 2.11
CA TYR A 104 -16.02 18.83 2.70
C TYR A 104 -16.67 18.90 4.09
N GLY A 105 -16.40 19.97 4.82
CA GLY A 105 -17.11 20.30 6.05
C GLY A 105 -16.20 20.91 7.12
N GLU A 106 -16.78 21.17 8.29
CA GLU A 106 -16.01 21.39 9.51
C GLU A 106 -15.11 20.19 9.75
N HIS A 107 -13.89 20.42 10.22
CA HIS A 107 -12.88 19.38 10.39
C HIS A 107 -11.89 19.77 11.50
N TRP A 108 -11.02 18.85 11.91
CA TRP A 108 -10.07 19.16 12.98
C TRP A 108 -8.93 20.05 12.48
N GLY A 109 -8.50 21.01 13.29
CA GLY A 109 -7.39 21.90 12.91
C GLY A 109 -6.00 21.24 12.80
N ASN A 110 -5.83 20.01 13.30
CA ASN A 110 -4.56 19.29 13.19
C ASN A 110 -4.49 18.43 11.92
N TYR A 111 -3.76 18.92 10.93
CA TYR A 111 -3.47 18.20 9.68
C TYR A 111 -2.52 17.01 9.87
N LEU A 112 -2.38 16.18 8.83
CA LEU A 112 -1.41 15.09 8.77
C LEU A 112 0.00 15.65 8.57
N MET A 113 1.01 15.15 9.31
CA MET A 113 2.38 15.66 9.19
C MET A 113 3.43 14.56 9.00
N GLY A 114 4.43 14.85 8.17
CA GLY A 114 5.64 14.01 8.05
C GLY A 114 5.33 12.55 7.72
N ALA A 115 5.75 11.63 8.58
CA ALA A 115 5.57 10.19 8.39
C ALA A 115 4.11 9.71 8.53
N GLU A 116 3.20 10.57 9.01
CA GLU A 116 1.77 10.26 9.00
C GLU A 116 1.20 10.26 7.58
N ILE A 117 1.76 11.06 6.67
CA ILE A 117 1.25 11.20 5.29
C ILE A 117 1.67 9.97 4.47
N LYS A 118 0.67 9.21 4.02
CA LYS A 118 0.82 8.00 3.20
C LYS A 118 -0.24 8.01 2.12
N ASN A 119 0.03 7.32 1.01
CA ASN A 119 -0.97 7.12 -0.04
C ASN A 119 -1.96 6.01 0.28
N PHE A 120 -1.63 5.13 1.22
CA PHE A 120 -2.47 3.99 1.59
C PHE A 120 -2.52 3.84 3.10
N TYR A 121 -3.73 3.72 3.61
CA TYR A 121 -4.02 3.40 4.99
C TYR A 121 -4.87 2.14 5.07
N SER A 122 -4.69 1.43 6.19
CA SER A 122 -5.49 0.29 6.59
C SER A 122 -6.03 0.55 8.00
N ASP A 123 -5.76 -0.33 8.96
CA ASP A 123 -6.14 -0.15 10.36
C ASP A 123 -5.45 1.06 11.02
N ASP A 124 -4.39 1.58 10.39
CA ASP A 124 -3.62 2.75 10.82
C ASP A 124 -4.13 4.08 10.21
N ARG A 125 -5.33 4.07 9.63
CA ARG A 125 -5.97 5.27 9.06
C ARG A 125 -6.16 6.36 10.13
N PRO A 126 -5.81 7.63 9.82
CA PRO A 126 -6.19 8.78 10.64
C PRO A 126 -7.71 8.96 10.76
N GLU A 127 -8.13 9.75 11.75
CA GLU A 127 -9.52 10.10 11.96
C GLU A 127 -10.12 10.82 10.72
N VAL A 128 -11.41 10.62 10.46
CA VAL A 128 -12.10 11.15 9.27
C VAL A 128 -11.94 12.67 9.19
N GLU A 129 -12.01 13.35 10.33
CA GLU A 129 -11.85 14.80 10.43
C GLU A 129 -10.48 15.28 9.96
N ARG A 130 -9.40 14.52 10.17
CA ARG A 130 -8.07 14.87 9.64
C ARG A 130 -7.97 14.60 8.14
N LEU A 131 -8.72 13.62 7.64
CA LEU A 131 -8.84 13.34 6.23
C LEU A 131 -9.65 14.42 5.50
N VAL A 132 -10.71 14.96 6.11
CA VAL A 132 -11.44 16.12 5.57
C VAL A 132 -10.57 17.38 5.54
N HIS A 133 -9.72 17.58 6.56
CA HIS A 133 -8.68 18.62 6.50
C HIS A 133 -7.75 18.43 5.28
N SER A 134 -7.36 17.19 4.98
CA SER A 134 -6.54 16.90 3.80
C SER A 134 -7.27 17.25 2.50
N LEU A 135 -8.59 17.05 2.43
CA LEU A 135 -9.41 17.50 1.29
C LEU A 135 -9.40 19.02 1.13
N GLU A 136 -9.47 19.80 2.22
CA GLU A 136 -9.36 21.27 2.17
C GLU A 136 -8.03 21.72 1.53
N HIS A 137 -6.99 20.92 1.75
CA HIS A 137 -5.67 21.11 1.18
C HIS A 137 -5.49 20.43 -0.19
N GLY A 138 -6.55 19.98 -0.84
CA GLY A 138 -6.49 19.50 -2.23
C GLY A 138 -5.98 18.07 -2.38
N TYR A 139 -6.05 17.27 -1.32
CA TYR A 139 -5.96 15.82 -1.49
C TYR A 139 -7.21 15.30 -2.21
N THR A 140 -7.01 14.27 -3.01
CA THR A 140 -8.06 13.36 -3.44
C THR A 140 -8.03 12.15 -2.53
N ILE A 141 -9.19 11.73 -2.02
CA ILE A 141 -9.29 10.51 -1.23
C ILE A 141 -10.08 9.46 -2.00
N LEU A 142 -9.48 8.29 -2.18
CA LEU A 142 -10.15 7.07 -2.63
C LEU A 142 -10.49 6.22 -1.41
N TRP A 143 -11.75 6.24 -1.03
CA TRP A 143 -12.29 5.41 0.03
C TRP A 143 -12.60 4.00 -0.48
N TYR A 144 -12.39 3.00 0.37
CA TYR A 144 -12.79 1.62 0.12
C TYR A 144 -13.58 1.05 1.30
N ASP A 145 -14.67 0.35 1.04
CA ASP A 145 -15.50 -0.25 2.09
C ASP A 145 -15.03 -1.65 2.50
N GLU A 146 -15.73 -2.28 3.45
CA GLU A 146 -15.45 -3.64 3.90
C GLU A 146 -15.56 -4.70 2.79
N THR A 147 -16.39 -4.45 1.77
CA THR A 147 -16.53 -5.35 0.61
C THR A 147 -15.26 -5.34 -0.22
N ALA A 148 -14.69 -4.16 -0.50
CA ALA A 148 -13.39 -4.01 -1.14
C ALA A 148 -12.26 -4.60 -0.27
N ALA A 149 -12.29 -4.33 1.04
CA ALA A 149 -11.29 -4.84 1.98
C ALA A 149 -11.26 -6.38 2.04
N ALA A 150 -12.41 -7.03 1.86
CA ALA A 150 -12.53 -8.48 1.84
C ALA A 150 -12.03 -9.13 0.53
N ASP A 151 -11.85 -8.37 -0.55
CA ASP A 151 -11.36 -8.89 -1.82
C ASP A 151 -9.85 -8.61 -2.01
N SER A 152 -9.06 -9.67 -1.89
CA SER A 152 -7.60 -9.61 -2.06
C SER A 152 -7.14 -9.05 -3.42
N ALA A 153 -7.92 -9.24 -4.49
CA ALA A 153 -7.58 -8.70 -5.81
C ALA A 153 -7.76 -7.18 -5.82
N THR A 154 -8.90 -6.70 -5.32
CA THR A 154 -9.17 -5.27 -5.11
C THR A 154 -8.10 -4.61 -4.24
N MET A 155 -7.74 -5.21 -3.11
CA MET A 155 -6.70 -4.67 -2.23
C MET A 155 -5.33 -4.61 -2.92
N SER A 156 -4.96 -5.64 -3.68
CA SER A 156 -3.73 -5.63 -4.46
C SER A 156 -3.70 -4.52 -5.52
N ASP A 157 -4.84 -4.18 -6.13
CA ASP A 157 -4.92 -3.07 -7.09
C ASP A 157 -4.87 -1.70 -6.38
N LEU A 158 -5.48 -1.55 -5.20
CA LEU A 158 -5.39 -0.33 -4.38
C LEU A 158 -3.95 -0.07 -3.91
N GLU A 159 -3.24 -1.09 -3.43
CA GLU A 159 -1.82 -0.97 -3.07
C GLU A 159 -0.97 -0.61 -4.30
N ALA A 160 -1.25 -1.23 -5.46
CA ALA A 160 -0.55 -0.89 -6.69
C ALA A 160 -0.80 0.56 -7.14
N LEU A 161 -2.01 1.10 -6.93
CA LEU A 161 -2.28 2.52 -7.15
C LEU A 161 -1.45 3.37 -6.18
N ALA A 162 -1.49 3.07 -4.89
CA ALA A 162 -0.75 3.82 -3.88
C ALA A 162 0.76 3.91 -4.17
N ASP A 163 1.35 2.81 -4.64
CA ASP A 163 2.77 2.74 -5.03
C ASP A 163 3.07 3.59 -6.27
N ARG A 164 2.08 3.79 -7.15
CA ARG A 164 2.28 4.45 -8.44
C ARG A 164 2.18 5.97 -8.38
N PHE A 165 1.39 6.50 -7.47
CA PHE A 165 1.29 7.93 -7.21
C PHE A 165 2.32 8.33 -6.14
N PRO A 166 3.27 9.23 -6.38
CA PRO A 166 4.07 9.81 -5.31
C PRO A 166 3.18 10.51 -4.28
N VAL A 167 3.64 10.60 -3.02
CA VAL A 167 2.93 11.35 -1.96
C VAL A 167 2.61 12.80 -2.38
N GLY A 168 3.49 13.41 -3.17
CA GLY A 168 3.29 14.77 -3.71
C GLY A 168 2.11 14.91 -4.68
N ASP A 169 1.58 13.82 -5.24
CA ASP A 169 0.40 13.84 -6.11
C ASP A 169 -0.90 14.04 -5.31
N ARG A 170 -0.83 13.99 -3.97
CA ARG A 170 -1.94 14.20 -3.04
C ARG A 170 -3.09 13.21 -3.22
N LEU A 171 -2.77 11.94 -3.45
CA LEU A 171 -3.73 10.85 -3.38
C LEU A 171 -3.63 10.18 -2.00
N ILE A 172 -4.76 10.00 -1.33
CA ILE A 172 -4.90 9.12 -0.15
C ILE A 172 -5.88 8.01 -0.50
N ILE A 173 -5.56 6.77 -0.12
CA ILE A 173 -6.44 5.61 -0.19
C ILE A 173 -6.69 5.18 1.25
N ALA A 174 -7.95 5.12 1.67
CA ALA A 174 -8.31 4.93 3.07
C ALA A 174 -9.58 4.07 3.24
N PRO A 175 -9.68 3.25 4.29
CA PRO A 175 -10.90 2.49 4.56
C PRO A 175 -12.04 3.41 5.02
N TRP A 176 -13.26 3.07 4.61
CA TRP A 176 -14.51 3.58 5.15
C TRP A 176 -15.27 2.45 5.84
N THR A 177 -15.60 2.63 7.11
CA THR A 177 -16.19 1.61 7.96
C THR A 177 -17.59 2.01 8.41
N ALA A 178 -18.35 1.04 8.94
CA ALA A 178 -19.67 1.32 9.53
C ALA A 178 -19.61 2.25 10.75
N GLU A 179 -18.44 2.46 11.36
CA GLU A 179 -18.26 3.42 12.45
C GLU A 179 -18.16 4.87 11.93
N ASP A 180 -17.81 5.06 10.66
CA ASP A 180 -17.60 6.38 10.05
C ASP A 180 -18.91 7.00 9.52
N GLY A 181 -19.90 6.17 9.15
CA GLY A 181 -21.21 6.62 8.71
C GLY A 181 -21.95 5.59 7.86
N ASP A 182 -22.88 6.07 7.04
CA ASP A 182 -23.70 5.20 6.18
C ASP A 182 -22.84 4.40 5.18
N ALA A 183 -23.42 3.34 4.63
CA ALA A 183 -22.80 2.55 3.57
C ALA A 183 -22.77 3.32 2.24
N PHE A 184 -21.82 2.95 1.37
CA PHE A 184 -21.81 3.42 -0.02
C PHE A 184 -23.04 2.90 -0.78
N PRO A 185 -23.40 3.53 -1.92
CA PRO A 185 -24.44 2.99 -2.78
C PRO A 185 -24.17 1.53 -3.18
N ASP A 186 -25.24 0.76 -3.35
CA ASP A 186 -25.15 -0.66 -3.71
C ASP A 186 -24.29 -0.87 -4.96
N GLY A 187 -23.34 -1.81 -4.87
CA GLY A 187 -22.47 -2.18 -5.98
C GLY A 187 -21.32 -1.21 -6.24
N THR A 188 -21.08 -0.23 -5.36
CA THR A 188 -19.92 0.67 -5.44
C THR A 188 -19.08 0.64 -4.17
N PRO A 189 -18.17 -0.34 -4.01
CA PRO A 189 -17.34 -0.47 -2.81
C PRO A 189 -16.22 0.58 -2.73
N LEU A 190 -16.13 1.48 -3.71
CA LEU A 190 -15.11 2.52 -3.81
C LEU A 190 -15.76 3.89 -4.01
N ALA A 191 -15.20 4.91 -3.37
CA ALA A 191 -15.64 6.30 -3.52
C ALA A 191 -14.46 7.26 -3.61
N LEU A 192 -14.36 8.04 -4.69
CA LEU A 192 -13.44 9.16 -4.81
C LEU A 192 -14.08 10.43 -4.26
N THR A 193 -13.35 11.21 -3.46
CA THR A 193 -13.76 12.53 -2.98
C THR A 193 -12.71 13.61 -3.19
N HIS A 194 -13.18 14.83 -3.47
CA HIS A 194 -12.35 16.04 -3.55
C HIS A 194 -13.14 17.28 -3.10
N TRP A 195 -12.46 18.27 -2.54
CA TRP A 195 -13.03 19.57 -2.18
C TRP A 195 -12.47 20.65 -3.11
N THR A 196 -13.31 21.19 -4.01
CA THR A 196 -12.87 22.23 -4.93
C THR A 196 -12.80 23.61 -4.26
N GLY A 197 -11.93 24.48 -4.76
CA GLY A 197 -11.81 25.86 -4.31
C GLY A 197 -10.72 26.65 -5.06
N PRO A 198 -10.37 27.88 -4.60
CA PRO A 198 -10.91 28.59 -3.43
C PRO A 198 -12.25 29.30 -3.68
N SER A 199 -12.59 29.55 -4.95
CA SER A 199 -13.88 30.12 -5.36
C SER A 199 -14.83 29.03 -5.84
N ASN A 200 -16.13 29.22 -5.64
CA ASN A 200 -17.17 28.24 -6.00
C ASN A 200 -16.89 26.85 -5.41
N GLN A 201 -16.67 26.79 -4.10
CA GLN A 201 -16.29 25.55 -3.43
C GLN A 201 -17.35 24.47 -3.61
N GLN A 202 -16.93 23.26 -3.95
CA GLN A 202 -17.80 22.10 -4.15
C GLN A 202 -17.21 20.83 -3.56
N GLY A 203 -18.07 20.00 -3.00
CA GLY A 203 -17.78 18.60 -2.76
C GLY A 203 -17.96 17.81 -4.04
N ILE A 204 -17.00 16.95 -4.33
CA ILE A 204 -17.02 16.07 -5.49
C ILE A 204 -17.02 14.63 -5.02
N TRP A 205 -17.85 13.80 -5.63
CA TRP A 205 -17.87 12.36 -5.42
C TRP A 205 -17.88 11.61 -6.75
N GLN A 206 -17.20 10.48 -6.79
CA GLN A 206 -17.41 9.47 -7.82
C GLN A 206 -17.35 8.07 -7.21
N PHE A 207 -18.47 7.34 -7.28
CA PHE A 207 -18.58 5.98 -6.75
C PHE A 207 -18.31 4.97 -7.86
N CYS A 208 -17.56 3.91 -7.56
CA CYS A 208 -17.15 2.91 -8.55
C CYS A 208 -17.29 1.48 -8.04
N GLY A 209 -17.63 0.58 -8.95
CA GLY A 209 -17.76 -0.86 -8.69
C GLY A 209 -16.42 -1.60 -8.61
N LYS A 210 -15.39 -1.10 -9.31
CA LYS A 210 -14.06 -1.70 -9.34
C LYS A 210 -12.95 -0.65 -9.35
N VAL A 211 -11.77 -1.03 -8.87
CA VAL A 211 -10.56 -0.20 -8.94
C VAL A 211 -10.23 0.04 -10.42
N SER A 212 -9.88 1.28 -10.76
CA SER A 212 -9.41 1.63 -12.09
C SER A 212 -8.43 2.80 -12.01
N GLY A 213 -7.19 2.57 -12.41
CA GLY A 213 -6.19 3.63 -12.40
C GLY A 213 -6.50 4.75 -13.38
N ASP A 214 -7.10 4.45 -14.52
CA ASP A 214 -7.57 5.48 -15.47
C ASP A 214 -8.60 6.41 -14.81
N VAL A 215 -9.59 5.85 -14.08
CA VAL A 215 -10.61 6.66 -13.39
C VAL A 215 -9.97 7.55 -12.34
N VAL A 216 -9.08 7.02 -11.50
CA VAL A 216 -8.37 7.82 -10.48
C VAL A 216 -7.53 8.92 -11.14
N SER A 217 -6.79 8.58 -12.19
CA SER A 217 -5.95 9.53 -12.93
C SER A 217 -6.79 10.64 -13.56
N ASP A 218 -7.92 10.31 -14.17
CA ASP A 218 -8.79 11.29 -14.81
C ASP A 218 -9.53 12.16 -13.80
N PHE A 219 -9.97 11.58 -12.68
CA PHE A 219 -10.55 12.34 -11.57
C PHE A 219 -9.57 13.37 -11.01
N MET A 220 -8.31 12.98 -10.76
CA MET A 220 -7.28 13.89 -10.27
C MET A 220 -6.83 14.93 -11.32
N LYS A 221 -6.96 14.64 -12.61
CA LYS A 221 -6.75 15.64 -13.68
C LYS A 221 -7.88 16.66 -13.73
N GLU A 222 -9.12 16.21 -13.52
CA GLU A 222 -10.30 17.07 -13.50
C GLU A 222 -10.35 17.94 -12.24
N PHE A 223 -9.98 17.38 -11.08
CA PHE A 223 -9.89 18.06 -9.79
C PHE A 223 -8.44 18.01 -9.27
N PRO A 224 -7.54 18.82 -9.86
CA PRO A 224 -6.13 18.82 -9.48
C PRO A 224 -5.95 19.39 -8.08
N ALA A 225 -4.85 19.03 -7.40
CA ALA A 225 -4.51 19.52 -6.06
C ALA A 225 -4.54 21.05 -5.87
N GLY A 226 -4.33 21.82 -6.94
CA GLY A 226 -4.43 23.28 -6.91
C GLY A 226 -5.87 23.82 -6.89
N ASN A 227 -6.86 22.99 -7.20
CA ASN A 227 -8.27 23.31 -7.15
C ASN A 227 -8.86 22.94 -5.79
N ALA A 228 -8.40 23.61 -4.73
CA ALA A 228 -8.85 23.36 -3.37
C ALA A 228 -9.10 24.67 -2.62
N PRO A 229 -9.82 24.66 -1.47
CA PRO A 229 -9.98 25.86 -0.65
C PRO A 229 -8.65 26.48 -0.22
N GLU A 230 -7.72 25.66 0.27
CA GLU A 230 -6.40 26.10 0.75
C GLU A 230 -5.28 25.24 0.13
N PRO A 231 -5.01 25.37 -1.17
CA PRO A 231 -4.08 24.50 -1.87
C PRO A 231 -2.64 24.73 -1.37
N GLY A 232 -1.87 23.65 -1.25
CA GLY A 232 -0.43 23.73 -1.00
C GLY A 232 0.00 23.82 0.47
N ALA A 233 -0.94 23.98 1.41
CA ALA A 233 -0.72 23.56 2.79
C ALA A 233 -0.91 22.03 2.90
N ALA A 234 -0.35 21.40 3.93
CA ALA A 234 -0.05 19.95 4.06
C ALA A 234 1.06 19.42 3.14
#